data_AF-A0A9X2FNH0-F1
#
_entry.id   AF-A0A9X2FNH0-F1
#
_cell.length_a   1.000
_cell.length_b   1.000
_cell.length_c   1.000
_cell.angle_alpha   90.00
_cell.angle_beta   90.00
_cell.angle_gamma   90.00
#
_symmetry.space_group_name_H-M   'P 1'
#
loop_
_entity.id
_entity.type
_entity.pdbx_description
1 polymer ?
#
loop_
_entity_poly.entity_id
_entity_poly.type
_entity_poly.pdbx_seq_one_letter_code
_entity_poly.pdbx_strand_id
1 'polypeptide(L)'
;MNKQHRLAYVAIKEVSQGKRGALTKLLAVIGVSRQAYYKGLKREETAWEARDRQLKEQTQYWFDFHHQGIGAGNLVVNLEHDELITFRVTRKMVRRVMRELGLRCQIRVKKHNRQKASEQYVQDNILNQNFETDAPNKVWLSDSTELSFGPNGEYKIRLSGVL
;
A
#
# COMPACT_ATOMS: atom_id res chain seq x y z
N MET A 1 2.12 -5.66 -28.54
CA MET A 1 3.36 -5.08 -29.14
C MET A 1 4.05 -4.28 -28.05
N ASN A 2 5.39 -4.35 -27.91
CA ASN A 2 6.06 -3.59 -26.83
C ASN A 2 5.73 -2.09 -26.96
N LYS A 3 5.35 -1.41 -25.87
CA LYS A 3 4.85 -0.02 -25.87
C LYS A 3 5.85 0.93 -26.54
N GLN A 4 7.15 0.67 -26.34
CA GLN A 4 8.25 1.37 -27.00
C GLN A 4 8.22 1.27 -28.53
N HIS A 5 7.92 0.09 -29.09
CA HIS A 5 7.84 -0.10 -30.54
C HIS A 5 6.62 0.62 -31.13
N ARG A 6 5.51 0.71 -30.39
CA ARG A 6 4.32 1.46 -30.85
C ARG A 6 4.61 2.94 -30.98
N LEU A 7 5.22 3.55 -29.96
CA LEU A 7 5.60 4.96 -29.96
C LEU A 7 6.63 5.25 -31.05
N ALA A 8 7.65 4.39 -31.19
CA ALA A 8 8.63 4.50 -32.26
C ALA A 8 7.97 4.47 -33.65
N TYR A 9 7.02 3.57 -33.89
CA TYR A 9 6.35 3.48 -35.20
C TYR A 9 5.52 4.73 -35.51
N VAL A 10 4.84 5.31 -34.51
CA VAL A 10 4.10 6.58 -34.68
C VAL A 10 5.07 7.72 -35.00
N ALA A 11 6.17 7.85 -34.25
CA ALA A 11 7.18 8.88 -34.49
C ALA A 11 7.81 8.76 -35.89
N ILE A 12 8.15 7.54 -36.32
CA ILE A 12 8.67 7.28 -37.68
C ILE A 12 7.63 7.68 -38.73
N LYS A 13 6.36 7.35 -38.51
CA LYS A 13 5.27 7.73 -39.42
C LYS A 13 5.20 9.24 -39.59
N GLU A 14 5.27 10.01 -38.51
CA GLU A 14 5.24 11.48 -38.54
C GLU A 14 6.48 12.07 -39.20
N VAL A 15 7.68 11.65 -38.77
CA VAL A 15 8.95 12.21 -39.27
C VAL A 15 9.21 11.89 -40.75
N SER A 16 8.68 10.77 -41.24
CA SER A 16 8.85 10.34 -42.64
C SER A 16 7.85 10.97 -43.61
N GLN A 17 6.84 11.72 -43.14
CA GLN A 17 5.89 12.41 -44.02
C GLN A 17 6.62 13.41 -44.92
N GLY A 18 6.35 13.37 -46.22
CA GLY A 18 6.95 14.26 -47.22
C GLY A 18 8.42 14.00 -47.57
N LYS A 19 9.10 13.04 -46.91
CA LYS A 19 10.52 12.74 -47.15
C LYS A 19 10.70 11.36 -47.80
N ARG A 20 11.01 11.33 -49.11
CA ARG A 20 11.30 10.08 -49.84
C ARG A 20 12.48 9.35 -49.20
N GLY A 21 12.29 8.06 -48.91
CA GLY A 21 13.34 7.16 -48.38
C GLY A 21 13.61 7.26 -46.88
N ALA A 22 13.09 8.28 -46.18
CA ALA A 22 13.30 8.47 -44.74
C ALA A 22 12.81 7.27 -43.91
N LEU A 23 11.62 6.73 -44.24
CA LEU A 23 11.06 5.54 -43.61
C LEU A 23 12.04 4.36 -43.60
N THR A 24 12.77 4.17 -44.69
CA THR A 24 13.65 3.00 -44.85
C THR A 24 14.90 3.14 -44.00
N LYS A 25 15.47 4.35 -43.97
CA LYS A 25 16.63 4.67 -43.14
C LYS A 25 16.28 4.53 -41.65
N LEU A 26 15.13 5.07 -41.23
CA LEU A 26 14.68 4.99 -39.84
C LEU A 26 14.39 3.56 -39.39
N LEU A 27 13.73 2.77 -40.24
CA LEU A 27 13.47 1.36 -39.96
C LEU A 27 14.76 0.52 -39.89
N ALA A 28 15.76 0.84 -40.72
CA ALA A 28 17.07 0.20 -40.67
C ALA A 28 17.81 0.49 -39.35
N VAL A 29 17.77 1.75 -38.87
CA VAL A 29 18.37 2.14 -37.58
C VAL A 29 17.74 1.39 -36.40
N ILE A 30 16.43 1.14 -36.46
CA ILE A 30 15.67 0.48 -35.39
C ILE A 30 15.70 -1.06 -35.55
N GLY A 31 16.26 -1.57 -36.65
CA GLY A 31 16.36 -3.01 -36.91
C GLY A 31 15.02 -3.70 -37.21
N VAL A 32 14.04 -2.97 -37.76
CA VAL A 32 12.69 -3.48 -38.04
C VAL A 32 12.46 -3.58 -39.54
N SER A 33 11.93 -4.72 -40.00
CA SER A 33 11.57 -4.88 -41.42
C SER A 33 10.35 -4.03 -41.79
N ARG A 34 10.28 -3.57 -43.05
CA ARG A 34 9.10 -2.83 -43.57
C ARG A 34 7.80 -3.62 -43.38
N GLN A 35 7.82 -4.94 -43.57
CA GLN A 35 6.66 -5.79 -43.36
C GLN A 35 6.22 -5.80 -41.90
N ALA A 36 7.15 -5.93 -40.96
CA ALA A 36 6.86 -5.89 -39.53
C ALA A 36 6.32 -4.52 -39.10
N TYR A 37 6.83 -3.43 -39.68
CA TYR A 37 6.33 -2.07 -39.45
C TYR A 37 4.86 -1.93 -39.86
N TYR A 38 4.52 -2.25 -41.12
CA TYR A 38 3.13 -2.11 -41.60
C TYR A 38 2.17 -3.09 -40.89
N LYS A 39 2.63 -4.30 -40.58
CA LYS A 39 1.86 -5.27 -39.77
C LYS A 39 1.59 -4.72 -38.36
N GLY A 40 2.58 -4.08 -37.74
CA GLY A 40 2.43 -3.46 -36.43
C GLY A 40 1.54 -2.22 -36.44
N LEU A 41 1.57 -1.44 -37.53
CA LEU A 41 0.75 -0.23 -37.67
C LEU A 41 -0.74 -0.54 -37.80
N LYS A 42 -1.08 -1.65 -38.46
CA LYS A 42 -2.45 -2.16 -38.63
C LYS A 42 -2.91 -3.09 -37.51
N ARG A 43 -2.12 -3.23 -36.44
CA ARG A 43 -2.45 -4.15 -35.35
C ARG A 43 -3.49 -3.52 -34.43
N GLU A 44 -4.64 -4.16 -34.35
CA GLU A 44 -5.67 -3.84 -33.37
C GLU A 44 -5.33 -4.38 -31.97
N GLU A 45 -5.92 -3.75 -30.96
CA GLU A 45 -5.79 -4.18 -29.57
C GLU A 45 -6.40 -5.59 -29.41
N THR A 46 -5.63 -6.51 -28.85
CA THR A 46 -6.14 -7.86 -28.57
C THR A 46 -7.09 -7.83 -27.38
N ALA A 47 -8.03 -8.78 -27.34
CA ALA A 47 -8.95 -8.91 -26.19
C ALA A 47 -8.22 -9.04 -24.83
N TRP A 48 -7.00 -9.58 -24.84
CA TRP A 48 -6.15 -9.64 -23.64
C TRP A 48 -5.56 -8.26 -23.27
N GLU A 49 -5.07 -7.50 -24.25
CA GLU A 49 -4.55 -6.15 -24.03
C GLU A 49 -5.65 -5.22 -23.49
N ALA A 50 -6.88 -5.34 -24.02
CA ALA A 50 -8.04 -4.59 -23.51
C ALA A 50 -8.37 -4.95 -22.05
N ARG A 51 -8.38 -6.25 -21.70
CA ARG A 51 -8.59 -6.71 -20.32
C ARG A 51 -7.49 -6.23 -19.37
N ASP A 52 -6.24 -6.28 -19.81
CA ASP A 52 -5.09 -5.81 -19.02
C ASP A 52 -5.15 -4.30 -18.77
N ARG A 53 -5.56 -3.52 -19.79
CA ARG A 53 -5.80 -2.08 -19.68
C ARG A 53 -6.92 -1.78 -18.68
N GLN A 54 -8.05 -2.46 -18.80
CA GLN A 54 -9.17 -2.29 -17.88
C GLN A 54 -8.78 -2.63 -16.43
N LEU A 55 -8.04 -3.74 -16.24
CA LEU A 55 -7.55 -4.12 -14.91
C LEU A 55 -6.62 -3.06 -14.31
N LYS A 56 -5.76 -2.44 -15.12
CA LYS A 56 -4.88 -1.34 -14.68
C LYS A 56 -5.68 -0.11 -14.24
N GLU A 57 -6.66 0.30 -15.05
CA GLU A 57 -7.53 1.44 -14.77
C GLU A 57 -8.28 1.24 -13.45
N GLN A 58 -8.95 0.10 -13.28
CA GLN A 58 -9.69 -0.19 -12.04
C GLN A 58 -8.77 -0.38 -10.84
N THR A 59 -7.60 -1.01 -11.03
CA THR A 59 -6.61 -1.15 -9.94
C THR A 59 -6.15 0.22 -9.44
N GLN A 60 -5.90 1.17 -10.34
CA GLN A 60 -5.52 2.54 -9.98
C GLN A 60 -6.65 3.25 -9.26
N TYR A 61 -7.88 3.18 -9.80
CA TYR A 61 -9.06 3.79 -9.20
C TYR A 61 -9.28 3.35 -7.75
N TRP A 62 -9.34 2.04 -7.49
CA TRP A 62 -9.54 1.52 -6.14
C TRP A 62 -8.37 1.83 -5.20
N PHE A 63 -7.15 1.87 -5.74
CA PHE A 63 -5.98 2.23 -4.95
C PHE A 63 -6.05 3.68 -4.46
N ASP A 64 -6.44 4.61 -5.34
CA ASP A 64 -6.57 6.03 -5.00
C ASP A 64 -7.81 6.29 -4.14
N PHE A 65 -8.91 5.58 -4.37
CA PHE A 65 -10.13 5.64 -3.54
C PHE A 65 -9.83 5.32 -2.07
N HIS A 66 -8.92 4.38 -1.80
CA HIS A 66 -8.48 4.02 -0.45
C HIS A 66 -7.26 4.82 0.04
N HIS A 67 -7.01 6.00 -0.54
CA HIS A 67 -5.88 6.86 -0.18
C HIS A 67 -4.54 6.12 -0.17
N GLN A 68 -4.35 5.18 -1.10
CA GLN A 68 -3.10 4.43 -1.30
C GLN A 68 -2.73 3.50 -0.13
N GLY A 69 -3.63 3.33 0.85
CA GLY A 69 -3.46 2.46 2.02
C GLY A 69 -3.92 1.02 1.81
N ILE A 70 -4.36 0.67 0.60
CA ILE A 70 -4.88 -0.66 0.28
C ILE A 70 -3.81 -1.56 -0.36
N GLY A 71 -3.70 -2.78 0.14
CA GLY A 71 -2.79 -3.80 -0.39
C GLY A 71 -3.47 -4.73 -1.41
N ALA A 72 -2.66 -5.50 -2.13
CA ALA A 72 -3.11 -6.43 -3.19
C ALA A 72 -4.13 -7.50 -2.75
N GLY A 73 -4.32 -7.74 -1.45
CA GLY A 73 -5.34 -8.67 -0.95
C GLY A 73 -6.73 -8.05 -1.05
N ASN A 74 -6.94 -6.93 -0.35
CA ASN A 74 -8.21 -6.19 -0.35
C ASN A 74 -8.55 -5.65 -1.74
N LEU A 75 -7.53 -5.30 -2.54
CA LEU A 75 -7.73 -4.83 -3.91
C LEU A 75 -8.35 -5.91 -4.82
N VAL A 76 -8.05 -7.19 -4.59
CA VAL A 76 -8.72 -8.29 -5.30
C VAL A 76 -10.20 -8.34 -4.93
N VAL A 77 -10.53 -8.21 -3.65
CA VAL A 77 -11.93 -8.23 -3.19
C VAL A 77 -12.72 -7.09 -3.83
N ASN A 78 -12.17 -5.87 -3.84
CA ASN A 78 -12.82 -4.74 -4.49
C ASN A 78 -13.02 -4.96 -5.99
N LEU A 79 -11.99 -5.47 -6.69
CA LEU A 79 -12.05 -5.76 -8.12
C LEU A 79 -12.99 -6.92 -8.47
N GLU A 80 -13.19 -7.88 -7.56
CA GLU A 80 -14.16 -8.96 -7.74
C GLU A 80 -15.61 -8.49 -7.59
N HIS A 81 -15.85 -7.39 -6.86
CA HIS A 81 -17.17 -6.78 -6.68
C HIS A 81 -17.39 -5.57 -7.62
N ASP A 82 -16.44 -5.29 -8.51
CA ASP A 82 -16.51 -4.19 -9.46
C ASP A 82 -17.32 -4.61 -10.69
N GLU A 83 -18.45 -3.95 -10.94
CA GLU A 83 -19.37 -4.26 -12.05
C GLU A 83 -18.69 -4.13 -13.43
N LEU A 84 -17.63 -3.33 -13.54
CA LEU A 84 -16.89 -3.16 -14.78
C LEU A 84 -16.04 -4.40 -15.10
N ILE A 85 -15.60 -5.16 -14.07
CA ILE A 85 -14.74 -6.33 -14.25
C ILE A 85 -15.60 -7.55 -14.57
N THR A 86 -15.60 -7.95 -15.85
CA THR A 86 -16.38 -9.10 -16.34
C THR A 86 -15.63 -10.43 -16.27
N PHE A 87 -14.42 -10.46 -15.72
CA PHE A 87 -13.55 -11.64 -15.71
C PHE A 87 -12.98 -11.90 -14.32
N ARG A 88 -12.63 -13.16 -14.04
CA ARG A 88 -12.07 -13.56 -12.75
C ARG A 88 -10.71 -12.89 -12.51
N VAL A 89 -10.61 -12.12 -11.42
CA VAL A 89 -9.36 -11.50 -10.98
C VAL A 89 -8.65 -12.42 -10.00
N THR A 90 -7.33 -12.55 -10.14
CA THR A 90 -6.51 -13.34 -9.21
C THR A 90 -5.48 -12.43 -8.54
N ARG A 91 -5.12 -12.73 -7.29
CA ARG A 91 -4.07 -12.01 -6.54
C ARG A 91 -2.74 -11.88 -7.28
N LYS A 92 -2.36 -12.86 -8.11
CA LYS A 92 -1.15 -12.79 -8.95
C LYS A 92 -1.26 -11.70 -10.03
N MET A 93 -2.43 -11.54 -10.64
CA MET A 93 -2.70 -10.53 -11.67
C MET A 93 -2.62 -9.13 -11.05
N VAL A 94 -3.29 -8.92 -9.91
CA VAL A 94 -3.27 -7.65 -9.19
C VAL A 94 -1.85 -7.28 -8.77
N ARG A 95 -1.08 -8.20 -8.19
CA ARG A 95 0.33 -7.94 -7.83
C ARG A 95 1.19 -7.55 -9.05
N ARG A 96 0.98 -8.21 -10.20
CA ARG A 96 1.70 -7.86 -11.44
C ARG A 96 1.35 -6.43 -11.86
N VAL A 97 0.05 -6.11 -11.92
CA VAL A 97 -0.44 -4.79 -12.31
C VAL A 97 0.06 -3.70 -11.35
N MET A 98 -0.05 -3.92 -10.04
CA MET A 98 0.49 -2.98 -9.05
C MET A 98 1.98 -2.73 -9.26
N ARG A 99 2.78 -3.77 -9.55
CA ARG A 99 4.22 -3.61 -9.83
C ARG A 99 4.47 -2.84 -11.13
N GLU A 100 3.70 -3.11 -12.19
CA GLU A 100 3.81 -2.38 -13.46
C GLU A 100 3.44 -0.90 -13.31
N LEU A 101 2.47 -0.59 -12.44
CA LEU A 101 2.05 0.78 -12.12
C LEU A 101 2.89 1.45 -11.02
N GLY A 102 3.80 0.72 -10.37
CA GLY A 102 4.60 1.23 -9.26
C GLY A 102 3.82 1.44 -7.96
N LEU A 103 2.62 0.86 -7.83
CA LEU A 103 1.74 1.01 -6.67
C LEU A 103 2.25 0.20 -5.48
N ARG A 104 2.46 0.87 -4.36
CA ARG A 104 2.84 0.27 -3.08
C ARG A 104 1.94 0.81 -1.99
N CYS A 105 1.41 -0.09 -1.19
CA CYS A 105 0.56 0.25 -0.06
C CYS A 105 1.32 1.15 0.93
N GLN A 106 0.83 2.38 1.10
CA GLN A 106 1.40 3.39 2.00
C GLN A 106 0.71 3.32 3.35
N ILE A 107 1.00 2.27 4.13
CA ILE A 107 0.55 2.23 5.52
C ILE A 107 1.55 3.01 6.36
N ARG A 108 1.06 4.00 7.10
CA ARG A 108 1.83 4.69 8.14
C ARG A 108 2.25 3.67 9.20
N VAL A 109 3.56 3.48 9.40
CA VAL A 109 4.07 2.69 10.51
C VAL A 109 3.52 3.27 11.82
N LYS A 110 2.89 2.44 12.65
CA LYS A 110 2.33 2.85 13.94
C LYS A 110 3.48 3.39 14.80
N LYS A 111 3.53 4.71 15.00
CA LYS A 111 4.47 5.31 15.96
C LYS A 111 4.01 4.94 17.36
N HIS A 112 4.86 4.25 18.12
CA HIS A 112 4.61 3.97 19.53
C HIS A 112 4.73 5.29 20.31
N ASN A 113 3.60 5.94 20.60
CA ASN A 113 3.56 7.27 21.21
C ASN A 113 3.67 7.22 22.74
N ARG A 114 4.45 6.29 23.31
CA ARG A 114 4.81 6.38 24.73
C ARG A 114 6.03 7.29 24.84
N GLN A 115 5.77 8.58 25.01
CA GLN A 115 6.70 9.40 25.77
C GLN A 115 6.58 8.93 27.22
N LYS A 116 7.65 8.39 27.82
CA LYS A 116 7.69 8.26 29.29
C LYS A 116 7.47 9.68 29.81
N ALA A 117 6.35 9.92 30.51
CA ALA A 117 6.23 11.14 31.28
C ALA A 117 7.46 11.22 32.19
N SER A 118 8.14 12.36 32.22
CA SER A 118 9.21 12.58 33.19
C SER A 118 8.62 12.31 34.57
N GLU A 119 9.22 11.39 35.33
CA GLU A 119 8.83 11.10 36.70
C GLU A 119 8.85 12.43 37.48
N GLN A 120 7.68 12.96 37.83
CA GLN A 120 7.55 14.26 38.51
C GLN A 120 8.15 14.22 39.93
N TYR A 121 8.27 13.03 40.50
CA TYR A 121 8.82 12.77 41.82
C TYR A 121 9.66 11.49 41.77
N VAL A 122 10.97 11.65 41.61
CA VAL A 122 11.93 10.57 41.92
C VAL A 122 12.24 10.73 43.41
N GLN A 123 11.47 10.04 44.25
CA GLN A 123 11.83 9.88 45.65
C GLN A 123 12.68 8.62 45.77
N ASP A 124 13.75 8.67 46.58
CA ASP A 124 14.56 7.49 46.83
C ASP A 124 13.67 6.34 47.34
N ASN A 125 13.87 5.13 46.80
CA ASN A 125 13.18 3.94 47.29
C ASN A 125 13.74 3.57 48.66
N ILE A 126 13.30 4.27 49.72
CA ILE A 126 13.80 4.08 51.10
C ILE A 126 13.58 2.64 51.56
N LEU A 127 12.49 2.01 51.11
CA LEU A 127 12.11 0.66 51.51
C LEU A 127 12.99 -0.40 50.84
N ASN A 128 13.43 -0.19 49.59
CA ASN A 128 14.25 -1.14 48.82
C ASN A 128 13.76 -2.60 48.87
N GLN A 129 12.44 -2.81 48.93
CA GLN A 129 11.80 -4.12 49.09
C GLN A 129 12.18 -4.88 50.38
N ASN A 130 12.70 -4.18 51.40
CA ASN A 130 12.93 -4.74 52.72
C ASN A 130 11.67 -4.56 53.59
N PHE A 131 10.94 -5.66 53.78
CA PHE A 131 9.70 -5.69 54.57
C PHE A 131 9.90 -6.28 55.98
N GLU A 132 11.14 -6.57 56.38
CA GLU A 132 11.44 -7.04 57.74
C GLU A 132 11.35 -5.88 58.74
N THR A 133 10.48 -6.01 59.74
CA THR A 133 10.24 -4.99 60.76
C THR A 133 10.30 -5.59 62.16
N ASP A 134 10.76 -4.76 63.11
CA ASP A 134 10.89 -5.10 64.53
C ASP A 134 9.56 -5.05 65.30
N ALA A 135 8.57 -4.33 64.76
CA ALA A 135 7.26 -4.13 65.36
C ALA A 135 6.17 -3.94 64.28
N PRO A 136 4.89 -4.24 64.59
CA PRO A 136 3.77 -3.93 63.70
C PRO A 136 3.66 -2.41 63.44
N ASN A 137 3.04 -2.03 62.31
CA ASN A 137 2.81 -0.63 61.90
C ASN A 137 4.07 0.21 61.60
N LYS A 138 5.17 -0.43 61.21
CA LYS A 138 6.40 0.26 60.77
C LYS A 138 6.47 0.52 59.26
N VAL A 139 5.86 -0.37 58.48
CA VAL A 139 5.80 -0.29 57.01
C VAL A 139 4.37 -0.62 56.61
N TRP A 140 3.75 0.24 55.80
CA TRP A 140 2.43 0.00 55.20
C TRP A 140 2.58 -0.06 53.69
N LEU A 141 2.01 -1.08 53.07
CA LEU A 141 2.03 -1.25 51.62
C LEU A 141 0.65 -0.91 51.08
N SER A 142 0.54 0.07 50.19
CA SER A 142 -0.69 0.34 49.47
C SER A 142 -0.56 0.01 48.00
N ASP A 143 -1.43 -0.87 47.50
CA ASP A 143 -1.59 -1.07 46.05
C ASP A 143 -2.85 -0.35 45.56
N SER A 144 -2.73 0.36 44.43
CA SER A 144 -3.84 1.08 43.81
C SER A 144 -4.17 0.48 42.46
N THR A 145 -5.35 -0.10 42.32
CA THR A 145 -5.84 -0.68 41.07
C THR A 145 -6.92 0.22 40.46
N GLU A 146 -6.73 0.64 39.21
CA GLU A 146 -7.76 1.35 38.43
C GLU A 146 -8.57 0.34 37.61
N LEU A 147 -9.88 0.30 37.83
CA LEU A 147 -10.83 -0.53 37.09
C LEU A 147 -11.70 0.35 36.20
N SER A 148 -11.82 -0.02 34.93
CA SER A 148 -12.71 0.63 33.96
C SER A 148 -13.99 -0.20 33.78
N PHE A 149 -15.16 0.42 33.75
CA PHE A 149 -16.45 -0.27 33.59
C PHE A 149 -17.46 0.55 32.77
N GLY A 150 -18.53 -0.11 32.31
CA GLY A 150 -19.55 0.44 31.40
C GLY A 150 -19.37 -0.02 29.94
N PRO A 151 -20.39 0.18 29.08
CA PRO A 151 -20.44 -0.38 27.72
C PRO A 151 -19.27 0.03 26.81
N ASN A 152 -18.63 1.18 27.06
CA ASN A 152 -17.43 1.62 26.35
C ASN A 152 -16.25 1.93 27.30
N GLY A 153 -16.28 1.46 28.56
CA GLY A 153 -15.26 1.79 29.57
C GLY A 153 -15.27 3.26 30.01
N GLU A 154 -16.44 3.89 29.96
CA GLU A 154 -16.65 5.33 30.23
C GLU A 154 -16.41 5.70 31.70
N TYR A 155 -16.59 4.74 32.61
CA TYR A 155 -16.44 4.98 34.04
C TYR A 155 -15.16 4.33 34.56
N LYS A 156 -14.52 5.01 35.52
CA LYS A 156 -13.31 4.54 36.18
C LYS A 156 -13.47 4.63 37.69
N ILE A 157 -13.10 3.55 38.38
CA ILE A 157 -12.98 3.52 39.84
C ILE A 157 -11.55 3.15 40.19
N ARG A 158 -10.99 3.83 41.20
CA ARG A 158 -9.71 3.45 41.80
C ARG A 158 -9.97 2.78 43.14
N LEU A 159 -9.47 1.56 43.29
CA LEU A 159 -9.48 0.83 44.54
C LEU A 159 -8.07 0.91 45.12
N SER A 160 -7.94 1.28 46.39
CA SER A 160 -6.66 1.30 47.10
C SER A 160 -6.77 0.38 48.31
N GLY A 161 -5.99 -0.69 48.33
CA GLY A 161 -5.85 -1.57 49.49
C GLY A 161 -4.62 -1.18 50.28
N VAL A 162 -4.68 -1.25 51.61
CA VAL A 162 -3.52 -1.07 52.50
C VAL A 162 -3.31 -2.38 53.27
N LEU A 163 -2.10 -2.92 53.19
CA LEU A 163 -1.62 -4.11 53.89
C LEU A 163 -0.61 -3.72 54.96
#